data_AF-A0A9D5F4J3-F1
#
_entry.id   AF-A0A9D5F4J3-F1
#
_cell.length_a   1.000
_cell.length_b   1.000
_cell.length_c   1.000
_cell.angle_alpha   90.00
_cell.angle_beta   90.00
_cell.angle_gamma   90.00
#
_symmetry.space_group_name_H-M   'P 1'
#
loop_
_entity.id
_entity.type
_entity.pdbx_description
1 polymer ?
#
loop_
_entity_poly.entity_id
_entity_poly.type
_entity_poly.pdbx_seq_one_letter_code
_entity_poly.pdbx_strand_id
1 'polypeptide(L)'
;EMPESRNVLVESARIARGNIKDIREADVEDFDALIVPGGFGAAKNLSNFAIEGAGCTVQPDVLALAEAFAEAGKPVGLICISPALAAKIYGPGVTCTIGNDADTATAMNKMGATHEDCAVTDIIEDKARKLVTTPAYMLAQNISEAASGINKLVDRVLELTHENDA
;
A
#
# COMPACT_ATOMS: atom_id res chain seq x y z
N GLU A 1 -21.54 -5.71 -8.98
CA GLU A 1 -21.35 -4.24 -9.05
C GLU A 1 -22.71 -3.56 -9.01
N MET A 2 -22.76 -2.30 -8.60
CA MET A 2 -24.00 -1.51 -8.65
C MET A 2 -24.06 -0.77 -9.99
N PRO A 3 -25.24 -0.60 -10.61
CA PRO A 3 -25.40 0.05 -11.91
C PRO A 3 -25.33 1.59 -11.83
N GLU A 4 -24.46 2.12 -10.98
CA GLU A 4 -24.25 3.55 -10.78
C GLU A 4 -22.77 3.90 -10.97
N SER A 5 -22.51 5.09 -11.50
CA SER A 5 -21.15 5.61 -11.68
C SER A 5 -20.81 6.60 -10.57
N ARG A 6 -19.61 6.47 -10.02
CA ARG A 6 -19.05 7.37 -9.00
C ARG A 6 -17.63 7.75 -9.37
N ASN A 7 -17.21 8.95 -8.99
CA ASN A 7 -15.84 9.42 -9.20
C ASN A 7 -14.98 9.16 -7.95
N VAL A 8 -13.79 8.59 -8.14
CA VAL A 8 -12.87 8.19 -7.04
C VAL A 8 -12.47 9.37 -6.16
N LEU A 9 -12.11 10.51 -6.76
CA LEU A 9 -11.68 11.70 -6.02
C LEU A 9 -12.83 12.31 -5.22
N VAL A 10 -13.99 12.47 -5.86
CA VAL A 10 -15.20 13.02 -5.23
C VAL A 10 -15.64 12.18 -4.03
N GLU A 11 -15.63 10.85 -4.15
CA GLU A 11 -16.04 9.98 -3.05
C GLU A 11 -14.98 9.88 -1.95
N SER A 12 -13.69 9.90 -2.31
CA SER A 12 -12.58 9.95 -1.33
C SER A 12 -12.61 11.23 -0.49
N ALA A 13 -13.12 12.34 -1.03
CA ALA A 13 -13.32 13.59 -0.31
C ALA A 13 -14.22 13.44 0.93
N ARG A 14 -15.10 12.42 0.98
CA ARG A 14 -15.93 12.12 2.16
C ARG A 14 -15.07 11.73 3.37
N ILE A 15 -14.03 10.92 3.16
CA ILE A 15 -13.08 10.51 4.21
C ILE A 15 -12.24 11.70 4.64
N ALA A 16 -11.70 12.44 3.67
CA ALA A 16 -10.84 13.60 3.91
C ALA A 16 -11.59 14.88 4.32
N ARG A 17 -12.92 14.82 4.49
CA ARG A 17 -13.79 15.96 4.82
C ARG A 17 -13.59 17.16 3.87
N GLY A 18 -13.42 16.88 2.59
CA GLY A 18 -13.16 17.86 1.53
C GLY A 18 -11.69 18.26 1.37
N ASN A 19 -10.81 17.92 2.31
CA ASN A 19 -9.38 18.25 2.24
C ASN A 19 -8.60 17.18 1.45
N ILE A 20 -8.88 17.08 0.15
CA ILE A 20 -8.23 16.15 -0.77
C ILE A 20 -7.83 16.88 -2.04
N LYS A 21 -6.72 16.46 -2.65
CA LYS A 21 -6.23 16.97 -3.93
C LYS A 21 -6.20 15.87 -4.97
N ASP A 22 -6.14 16.25 -6.23
CA ASP A 22 -5.84 15.30 -7.29
C ASP A 22 -4.43 14.74 -7.09
N ILE A 23 -4.24 13.44 -7.30
CA ILE A 23 -2.93 12.79 -7.13
C ILE A 23 -1.87 13.39 -8.07
N ARG A 24 -2.30 13.95 -9.20
CA ARG A 24 -1.44 14.62 -10.18
C ARG A 24 -0.85 15.94 -9.67
N GLU A 25 -1.38 16.47 -8.57
CA GLU A 25 -0.87 17.67 -7.90
C GLU A 25 0.15 17.35 -6.80
N ALA A 26 0.39 16.07 -6.49
CA ALA A 26 1.34 15.68 -5.46
C ALA A 26 2.77 15.76 -6.00
N ASP A 27 3.61 16.53 -5.31
CA ASP A 27 5.06 16.55 -5.50
C ASP A 27 5.71 15.77 -4.36
N VAL A 28 6.59 14.82 -4.69
CA VAL A 28 7.30 14.00 -3.70
C VAL A 28 8.11 14.85 -2.73
N GLU A 29 8.62 16.02 -3.16
CA GLU A 29 9.43 16.91 -2.33
C GLU A 29 8.64 17.55 -1.18
N ASP A 30 7.31 17.62 -1.28
CA ASP A 30 6.44 18.20 -0.26
C ASP A 30 6.12 17.24 0.91
N PHE A 31 6.59 15.98 0.85
CA PHE A 31 6.24 14.94 1.82
C PHE A 31 7.45 14.15 2.31
N ASP A 32 7.39 13.65 3.56
CA ASP A 32 8.43 12.79 4.13
C ASP A 32 8.19 11.30 3.88
N ALA A 33 6.93 10.88 3.71
CA ALA A 33 6.53 9.48 3.54
C ALA A 33 5.19 9.34 2.79
N LEU A 34 4.89 8.13 2.32
CA LEU A 34 3.64 7.76 1.66
C LEU A 34 2.95 6.61 2.41
N ILE A 35 1.63 6.69 2.60
CA ILE A 35 0.82 5.56 3.08
C ILE A 35 -0.31 5.30 2.08
N VAL A 36 -0.47 4.05 1.66
CA VAL A 36 -1.57 3.59 0.82
C VAL A 36 -2.47 2.65 1.63
N PRO A 37 -3.64 3.13 2.09
CA PRO A 37 -4.63 2.27 2.73
C PRO A 37 -5.13 1.17 1.79
N GLY A 38 -5.67 0.10 2.37
CA GLY A 38 -6.24 -1.00 1.60
C GLY A 38 -7.68 -0.77 1.14
N GLY A 39 -8.43 -1.87 1.13
CA GLY A 39 -9.78 -1.93 0.58
C GLY A 39 -9.77 -2.28 -0.91
N PHE A 40 -10.87 -2.86 -1.39
CA PHE A 40 -10.97 -3.37 -2.77
C PHE A 40 -10.76 -2.30 -3.85
N GLY A 41 -10.92 -1.02 -3.52
CA GLY A 41 -10.58 0.09 -4.42
C GLY A 41 -9.09 0.12 -4.81
N ALA A 42 -8.17 -0.32 -3.94
CA ALA A 42 -6.76 -0.44 -4.30
C ALA A 42 -6.53 -1.49 -5.41
N ALA A 43 -7.31 -2.57 -5.40
CA ALA A 43 -7.23 -3.65 -6.38
C ALA A 43 -8.10 -3.44 -7.64
N LYS A 44 -8.94 -2.40 -7.67
CA LYS A 44 -9.90 -2.14 -8.76
C LYS A 44 -9.83 -0.75 -9.40
N ASN A 45 -9.46 0.27 -8.62
CA ASN A 45 -9.39 1.65 -9.06
C ASN A 45 -7.94 2.12 -9.18
N LEU A 46 -7.11 1.79 -8.18
CA LEU A 46 -5.68 2.11 -8.20
C LEU A 46 -4.86 1.09 -9.01
N SER A 47 -5.48 -0.05 -9.34
CA SER A 47 -4.96 -1.10 -10.20
C SER A 47 -6.13 -1.93 -10.71
N ASN A 48 -5.85 -2.94 -11.55
CA ASN A 48 -6.82 -3.98 -11.91
C ASN A 48 -6.45 -5.36 -11.31
N PHE A 49 -5.71 -5.39 -10.19
CA PHE A 49 -5.27 -6.63 -9.54
C PHE A 49 -6.42 -7.61 -9.22
N ALA A 50 -7.59 -7.09 -8.84
CA ALA A 50 -8.75 -7.93 -8.53
C ALA A 50 -9.28 -8.73 -9.73
N ILE A 51 -8.89 -8.36 -10.95
CA ILE A 51 -9.34 -8.99 -12.21
C ILE A 51 -8.17 -9.74 -12.86
N GLU A 52 -7.01 -9.09 -12.98
CA GLU A 52 -5.86 -9.59 -13.74
C GLU A 52 -4.83 -10.35 -12.87
N GLY A 53 -4.95 -10.29 -11.54
CA GLY A 53 -4.01 -10.93 -10.61
C GLY A 53 -2.56 -10.53 -10.91
N ALA A 54 -1.69 -11.52 -11.15
CA ALA A 54 -0.28 -11.27 -11.46
C ALA A 54 -0.03 -10.48 -12.76
N GLY A 55 -1.00 -10.48 -13.68
CA GLY A 55 -0.95 -9.72 -14.93
C GLY A 55 -1.35 -8.25 -14.79
N CYS A 56 -1.62 -7.78 -13.57
CA CYS A 56 -2.19 -6.47 -13.35
C CYS A 56 -1.31 -5.30 -13.81
N THR A 57 -1.98 -4.18 -13.99
CA THR A 57 -1.42 -2.84 -14.16
C THR A 57 -1.88 -1.97 -13.00
N VAL A 58 -1.01 -1.05 -12.58
CA VAL A 58 -1.33 0.01 -11.62
C VAL A 58 -1.79 1.24 -12.41
N GLN A 59 -2.68 2.04 -11.82
CA GLN A 59 -3.07 3.33 -12.40
C GLN A 59 -1.80 4.20 -12.54
N PRO A 60 -1.55 4.84 -13.70
CA PRO A 60 -0.24 5.45 -13.99
C PRO A 60 0.21 6.54 -13.02
N ASP A 61 -0.69 7.43 -12.59
CA ASP A 61 -0.35 8.53 -11.68
C ASP A 61 -0.06 8.00 -10.26
N VAL A 62 -0.78 6.95 -9.83
CA VAL A 62 -0.52 6.24 -8.56
C VAL A 62 0.86 5.58 -8.59
N LEU A 63 1.16 4.89 -9.70
CA LEU A 63 2.45 4.22 -9.86
C LEU A 63 3.59 5.23 -9.88
N ALA A 64 3.49 6.28 -10.70
CA ALA A 64 4.51 7.32 -10.80
C ALA A 64 4.79 8.00 -9.46
N LEU A 65 3.76 8.32 -8.67
CA LEU A 65 3.95 8.89 -7.35
C LEU A 65 4.65 7.89 -6.42
N ALA A 66 4.19 6.64 -6.35
CA ALA A 66 4.79 5.63 -5.48
C ALA A 66 6.24 5.30 -5.85
N GLU A 67 6.56 5.23 -7.15
CA GLU A 67 7.92 5.10 -7.66
C GLU A 67 8.78 6.30 -7.27
N ALA A 68 8.25 7.53 -7.36
CA ALA A 68 8.99 8.72 -6.94
C ALA A 68 9.36 8.70 -5.44
N PHE A 69 8.47 8.23 -4.56
CA PHE A 69 8.80 8.02 -3.13
C PHE A 69 9.88 6.95 -2.95
N ALA A 70 9.79 5.84 -3.68
CA ALA A 70 10.77 4.77 -3.64
C ALA A 70 12.16 5.24 -4.13
N GLU A 71 12.21 5.96 -5.24
CA GLU A 71 13.44 6.52 -5.83
C GLU A 71 14.07 7.58 -4.94
N ALA A 72 13.26 8.41 -4.27
CA ALA A 72 13.72 9.39 -3.28
C ALA A 72 14.20 8.75 -1.97
N GLY A 73 14.06 7.42 -1.80
CA GLY A 73 14.43 6.72 -0.56
C GLY A 73 13.58 7.16 0.63
N LYS A 74 12.32 7.55 0.37
CA LYS A 74 11.34 7.95 1.39
C LYS A 74 10.50 6.74 1.82
N PRO A 75 10.11 6.63 3.10
CA PRO A 75 9.38 5.47 3.58
C PRO A 75 7.99 5.34 2.96
N VAL A 76 7.59 4.11 2.65
CA VAL A 76 6.26 3.79 2.12
C VAL A 76 5.57 2.76 3.01
N GLY A 77 4.30 3.00 3.35
CA GLY A 77 3.44 2.10 4.08
C GLY A 77 2.31 1.54 3.22
N LEU A 78 2.22 0.21 3.05
CA LEU A 78 1.13 -0.44 2.31
C LEU A 78 0.28 -1.33 3.24
N ILE A 79 -1.03 -1.12 3.25
CA ILE A 79 -1.98 -1.77 4.17
C ILE A 79 -2.94 -2.70 3.43
N CYS A 80 -3.22 -3.88 3.99
CA CYS A 80 -4.22 -4.84 3.52
C CYS A 80 -3.92 -5.39 2.12
N ILE A 81 -4.66 -5.00 1.08
CA ILE A 81 -4.43 -5.52 -0.29
C ILE A 81 -3.47 -4.67 -1.11
N SER A 82 -3.17 -3.43 -0.68
CA SER A 82 -2.23 -2.56 -1.38
C SER A 82 -0.79 -3.09 -1.51
N PRO A 83 -0.26 -3.95 -0.60
CA PRO A 83 1.03 -4.63 -0.80
C PRO A 83 1.10 -5.49 -2.05
N ALA A 84 -0.04 -5.90 -2.63
CA ALA A 84 -0.05 -6.60 -3.92
C ALA A 84 0.57 -5.77 -5.06
N LEU A 85 0.68 -4.45 -4.89
CA LEU A 85 1.29 -3.54 -5.86
C LEU A 85 2.80 -3.36 -5.64
N ALA A 86 3.38 -3.91 -4.56
CA ALA A 86 4.76 -3.64 -4.15
C ALA A 86 5.78 -3.98 -5.25
N ALA A 87 5.64 -5.14 -5.91
CA ALA A 87 6.54 -5.54 -6.99
C ALA A 87 6.46 -4.64 -8.23
N LYS A 88 5.32 -3.96 -8.45
CA LYS A 88 5.19 -2.96 -9.53
C LYS A 88 5.89 -1.66 -9.17
N ILE A 89 5.88 -1.27 -7.89
CA ILE A 89 6.50 -0.03 -7.40
C ILE A 89 8.01 -0.17 -7.27
N TYR A 90 8.48 -1.29 -6.71
CA TYR A 90 9.89 -1.46 -6.33
C TYR A 90 10.68 -2.43 -7.21
N GLY A 91 10.00 -3.12 -8.12
CA GLY A 91 10.57 -4.20 -8.90
C GLY A 91 10.78 -5.50 -8.11
N PRO A 92 11.44 -6.50 -8.73
CA PRO A 92 11.63 -7.82 -8.14
C PRO A 92 12.48 -7.81 -6.85
N GLY A 93 12.17 -8.73 -5.94
CA GLY A 93 12.87 -8.94 -4.68
C GLY A 93 12.44 -8.00 -3.54
N VAL A 94 11.35 -7.25 -3.71
CA VAL A 94 10.73 -6.48 -2.62
C VAL A 94 10.05 -7.41 -1.62
N THR A 95 10.35 -7.25 -0.34
CA THR A 95 9.74 -8.04 0.74
C THR A 95 8.49 -7.34 1.29
N CYS A 96 7.38 -8.06 1.40
CA CYS A 96 6.12 -7.50 1.91
C CYS A 96 5.14 -8.59 2.37
N THR A 97 4.03 -8.20 2.99
CA THR A 97 2.97 -9.12 3.41
C THR A 97 1.58 -8.63 3.01
N ILE A 98 0.66 -9.57 2.77
CA ILE A 98 -0.80 -9.34 2.77
C ILE A 98 -1.50 -10.12 3.89
N GLY A 99 -0.76 -10.71 4.83
CA GLY A 99 -1.29 -11.67 5.80
C GLY A 99 -0.83 -13.08 5.47
N ASN A 100 -1.77 -14.00 5.26
CA ASN A 100 -1.48 -15.42 5.01
C ASN A 100 -2.39 -16.07 3.95
N ASP A 101 -2.99 -15.26 3.07
CA ASP A 101 -3.78 -15.78 1.94
C ASP A 101 -2.87 -16.35 0.86
N ALA A 102 -2.87 -17.68 0.72
CA ALA A 102 -1.93 -18.40 -0.14
C ALA A 102 -2.07 -18.04 -1.63
N ASP A 103 -3.28 -17.76 -2.11
CA ASP A 103 -3.55 -17.44 -3.51
C ASP A 103 -3.02 -16.04 -3.86
N THR A 104 -3.29 -15.05 -3.00
CA THR A 104 -2.76 -13.68 -3.16
C THR A 104 -1.23 -13.66 -3.03
N ALA A 105 -0.68 -14.36 -2.04
CA ALA A 105 0.77 -14.50 -1.88
C ALA A 105 1.44 -15.13 -3.12
N THR A 106 0.82 -16.15 -3.70
CA THR A 106 1.30 -16.79 -4.94
C THR A 106 1.28 -15.81 -6.13
N ALA A 107 0.23 -15.00 -6.26
CA ALA A 107 0.15 -13.98 -7.31
C ALA A 107 1.24 -12.91 -7.13
N MET A 108 1.47 -12.44 -5.90
CA MET A 108 2.53 -11.48 -5.58
C MET A 108 3.93 -12.04 -5.88
N ASN A 109 4.19 -13.29 -5.51
CA ASN A 109 5.46 -13.95 -5.81
C ASN A 109 5.70 -14.08 -7.32
N LYS A 110 4.65 -14.37 -8.11
CA LYS A 110 4.74 -14.39 -9.59
C LYS A 110 5.06 -13.01 -10.19
N MET A 111 4.64 -11.93 -9.53
CA MET A 111 4.98 -10.56 -9.92
C MET A 111 6.41 -10.16 -9.52
N GLY A 112 7.09 -10.96 -8.69
CA GLY A 112 8.46 -10.73 -8.25
C GLY A 112 8.59 -10.22 -6.81
N ALA A 113 7.51 -10.11 -6.05
CA ALA A 113 7.60 -9.85 -4.60
C ALA A 113 8.13 -11.10 -3.86
N THR A 114 8.64 -10.89 -2.65
CA THR A 114 8.90 -11.94 -1.67
C THR A 114 7.86 -11.79 -0.57
N HIS A 115 6.79 -12.60 -0.62
CA HIS A 115 5.75 -12.58 0.39
C HIS A 115 6.21 -13.26 1.68
N GLU A 116 5.98 -12.61 2.82
CA GLU A 116 6.14 -13.19 4.15
C GLU A 116 4.81 -13.24 4.90
N ASP A 117 4.52 -14.38 5.53
CA ASP A 117 3.32 -14.52 6.36
C ASP A 117 3.42 -13.61 7.59
N CYS A 118 2.35 -12.88 7.87
CA CYS A 118 2.33 -11.91 8.96
C CYS A 118 1.01 -11.97 9.74
N ALA A 119 1.10 -11.86 11.07
CA ALA A 119 -0.07 -11.74 11.92
C ALA A 119 -0.74 -10.37 11.76
N VAL A 120 -2.05 -10.29 12.01
CA VAL A 120 -2.83 -9.04 11.87
C VAL A 120 -2.31 -7.88 12.73
N THR A 121 -1.69 -8.19 13.87
CA THR A 121 -1.15 -7.21 14.83
C THR A 121 0.30 -6.83 14.55
N ASP A 122 0.90 -7.32 13.46
CA ASP A 122 2.31 -7.16 13.15
C ASP A 122 2.53 -6.53 11.76
N ILE A 123 3.80 -6.30 11.43
CA ILE A 123 4.27 -5.69 10.19
C ILE A 123 5.42 -6.50 9.58
N ILE A 124 5.61 -6.36 8.28
CA ILE A 124 6.84 -6.77 7.57
C ILE A 124 7.50 -5.53 6.99
N GLU A 125 8.82 -5.42 7.17
CA GLU A 125 9.65 -4.31 6.70
C GLU A 125 10.71 -4.81 5.71
N ASP A 126 10.72 -4.24 4.50
CA ASP A 126 11.87 -4.30 3.61
C ASP A 126 12.79 -3.10 3.89
N LYS A 127 13.81 -3.35 4.71
CA LYS A 127 14.78 -2.33 5.15
C LYS A 127 15.53 -1.68 4.00
N ALA A 128 15.86 -2.45 2.96
CA ALA A 128 16.63 -1.94 1.83
C ALA A 128 15.83 -0.92 1.01
N ARG A 129 14.49 -1.03 1.04
CA ARG A 129 13.56 -0.23 0.25
C ARG A 129 12.69 0.71 1.09
N LYS A 130 12.87 0.71 2.41
CA LYS A 130 12.06 1.45 3.40
C LYS A 130 10.54 1.24 3.20
N LEU A 131 10.16 0.01 2.87
CA LEU A 131 8.77 -0.38 2.71
C LEU A 131 8.28 -1.09 3.97
N VAL A 132 7.15 -0.65 4.52
CA VAL A 132 6.48 -1.29 5.66
C VAL A 132 5.10 -1.75 5.23
N THR A 133 4.73 -2.99 5.58
CA THR A 133 3.43 -3.57 5.19
C THR A 133 2.73 -4.27 6.34
N THR A 134 1.39 -4.21 6.38
CA THR A 134 0.58 -4.87 7.43
C THR A 134 -0.72 -5.47 6.88
N PRO A 135 -1.21 -6.62 7.39
CA PRO A 135 -2.37 -7.31 6.81
C PRO A 135 -3.71 -6.58 7.00
N ALA A 136 -3.92 -5.89 8.13
CA ALA A 136 -5.20 -5.27 8.50
C ALA A 136 -6.42 -6.18 8.17
N TYR A 137 -7.42 -5.69 7.43
CA TYR A 137 -8.64 -6.46 7.11
C TYR A 137 -8.46 -7.65 6.17
N MET A 138 -7.24 -7.96 5.72
CA MET A 138 -6.98 -9.29 5.14
C MET A 138 -7.19 -10.40 6.19
N LEU A 139 -6.96 -10.10 7.47
CA LEU A 139 -7.06 -11.05 8.59
C LEU A 139 -7.96 -10.58 9.74
N ALA A 140 -8.07 -9.26 9.96
CA ALA A 140 -8.75 -8.69 11.12
C ALA A 140 -10.23 -9.07 11.18
N GLN A 141 -10.66 -9.53 12.35
CA GLN A 141 -12.07 -9.84 12.65
C GLN A 141 -12.80 -8.65 13.31
N ASN A 142 -12.04 -7.68 13.81
CA ASN A 142 -12.57 -6.47 14.41
C ASN A 142 -11.63 -5.27 14.19
N ILE A 143 -12.14 -4.08 14.48
CA ILE A 143 -11.41 -2.82 14.25
C ILE A 143 -10.17 -2.69 15.15
N SER A 144 -10.18 -3.24 16.36
CA SER A 144 -9.06 -3.15 17.30
C SER A 144 -7.85 -3.96 16.81
N GLU A 145 -8.09 -5.13 16.22
CA GLU A 145 -7.03 -5.93 15.58
C GLU A 145 -6.41 -5.20 14.40
N ALA A 146 -7.24 -4.65 13.51
CA ALA A 146 -6.74 -3.86 12.37
C ALA A 146 -5.94 -2.65 12.86
N ALA A 147 -6.43 -1.93 13.87
CA ALA A 147 -5.75 -0.78 14.45
C ALA A 147 -4.38 -1.14 15.04
N SER A 148 -4.23 -2.32 15.65
CA SER A 148 -2.96 -2.77 16.22
C SER A 148 -1.84 -2.82 15.17
N GLY A 149 -2.06 -3.51 14.04
CA GLY A 149 -1.06 -3.60 12.97
C GLY A 149 -0.85 -2.27 12.25
N ILE A 150 -1.93 -1.51 12.00
CA ILE A 150 -1.86 -0.21 11.34
C ILE A 150 -1.08 0.80 12.19
N ASN A 151 -1.31 0.89 13.49
CA ASN A 151 -0.57 1.79 14.36
C ASN A 151 0.93 1.45 14.35
N LYS A 152 1.27 0.15 14.45
CA LYS A 152 2.67 -0.30 14.36
C LYS A 152 3.32 0.06 13.03
N LEU A 153 2.58 -0.05 11.92
CA LEU A 153 3.06 0.38 10.60
C LEU A 153 3.31 1.89 10.56
N VAL A 154 2.38 2.70 11.05
CA VAL A 154 2.51 4.17 11.06
C VAL A 154 3.69 4.60 11.91
N ASP A 155 3.83 4.05 13.12
CA ASP A 155 4.96 4.32 14.01
C ASP A 155 6.29 4.01 13.31
N ARG A 156 6.40 2.84 12.66
CA ARG A 156 7.63 2.46 11.95
C ARG A 156 7.93 3.34 10.73
N VAL A 157 6.89 3.73 9.97
CA VAL A 157 7.05 4.67 8.84
C VAL A 157 7.59 6.02 9.33
N LEU A 158 7.10 6.54 10.46
CA LEU A 158 7.60 7.78 11.07
C LEU A 158 9.02 7.64 11.62
N GLU A 159 9.39 6.51 12.20
CA GLU A 159 10.78 6.28 12.61
C GLU A 159 11.75 6.35 11.42
N LEU A 160 11.37 5.75 10.29
CA LEU A 160 12.17 5.71 9.07
C LEU A 160 12.36 7.08 8.41
N THR A 161 11.52 8.08 8.69
CA THR A 161 11.71 9.45 8.21
C THR A 161 12.85 10.17 8.93
N HIS A 162 13.24 9.70 10.13
CA HIS A 162 14.26 10.32 10.98
C HIS A 162 15.59 9.54 11.05
N GLU A 163 15.68 8.34 10.45
CA GLU A 163 16.89 7.50 10.55
C GLU A 163 18.16 8.14 9.94
N ASN A 164 18.02 9.16 9.09
CA ASN A 164 19.14 9.88 8.49
C ASN A 164 19.51 11.18 9.24
N ASP A 165 18.79 11.54 10.31
CA ASP A 165 19.01 12.79 11.08
C ASP A 165 20.06 12.64 12.20
N ALA A 166 20.72 11.47 12.30
CA ALA A 166 21.67 11.10 13.36
C ALA A 166 23.15 11.17 12.94
#